data_AF-A0A1F5EUU0-F1
#
_entry.id   AF-A0A1F5EUU0-F1
#
_cell.length_a   1.000
_cell.length_b   1.000
_cell.length_c   1.000
_cell.angle_alpha   90.00
_cell.angle_beta   90.00
_cell.angle_gamma   90.00
#
_symmetry.space_group_name_H-M   'P 1'
#
loop_
_entity.id
_entity.type
_entity.pdbx_description
1 polymer ?
#
loop_
_entity_poly.entity_id
_entity_poly.type
_entity_poly.pdbx_seq_one_letter_code
_entity_poly.pdbx_strand_id
1 'polypeptide(L)'
;MKMSKPKKSEPRVPTDLSKALTAAPKANVQWRDLTPIARRDFITWINSAKQSETHQRRIVKACSMLSSGKRRPCCYTIVPMNLYKALAASPRAKAQWRDLTPTERRDFAGWIDSAKQSEIHRSRIEKARVMLAAGKRRP
;
A
#
# COMPACT_ATOMS: atom_id res chain seq x y z
N MET A 1 -30.63 -5.47 11.43
CA MET A 1 -30.19 -5.81 10.06
C MET A 1 -28.74 -5.35 9.87
N LYS A 2 -27.78 -6.27 9.69
CA LYS A 2 -26.37 -5.90 9.46
C LYS A 2 -26.23 -5.43 8.02
N MET A 3 -26.03 -4.13 7.81
CA MET A 3 -25.80 -3.57 6.47
C MET A 3 -24.44 -4.04 5.94
N SER A 4 -24.47 -4.98 4.99
CA SER A 4 -23.30 -5.42 4.23
C SER A 4 -22.77 -4.26 3.40
N LYS A 5 -21.50 -3.87 3.63
CA LYS A 5 -20.80 -2.86 2.82
C LYS A 5 -20.79 -3.28 1.34
N PRO A 6 -21.04 -2.36 0.38
CA PRO A 6 -21.01 -2.70 -1.03
C PRO A 6 -19.59 -3.15 -1.44
N LYS A 7 -19.50 -4.33 -2.09
CA LYS A 7 -18.27 -4.77 -2.77
C LYS A 7 -17.92 -3.72 -3.82
N LYS A 8 -16.89 -2.89 -3.56
CA LYS A 8 -16.30 -2.04 -4.59
C LYS A 8 -15.87 -2.96 -5.74
N SER A 9 -16.45 -2.76 -6.93
CA SER A 9 -16.09 -3.49 -8.14
C SER A 9 -14.59 -3.36 -8.39
N GLU A 10 -13.95 -4.48 -8.74
CA GLU A 10 -12.54 -4.49 -9.09
C GLU A 10 -12.35 -3.65 -10.36
N PRO A 11 -11.38 -2.72 -10.38
CA PRO A 11 -11.10 -1.94 -11.59
C PRO A 11 -10.60 -2.87 -12.70
N ARG A 12 -11.04 -2.58 -13.94
CA ARG A 12 -10.62 -3.33 -15.12
C ARG A 12 -9.10 -3.28 -15.26
N VAL A 13 -8.48 -4.46 -15.37
CA VAL A 13 -7.03 -4.60 -15.59
C VAL A 13 -6.72 -4.17 -17.03
N PRO A 14 -5.77 -3.24 -17.26
CA PRO A 14 -5.31 -2.88 -18.60
C PRO A 14 -4.78 -4.09 -19.37
N THR A 15 -5.04 -4.16 -20.67
CA THR A 15 -4.66 -5.30 -21.52
C THR A 15 -3.15 -5.51 -21.56
N ASP A 16 -2.37 -4.43 -21.60
CA ASP A 16 -0.91 -4.46 -21.59
C ASP A 16 -0.34 -4.92 -20.25
N LEU A 17 -0.93 -4.49 -19.13
CA LEU A 17 -0.61 -5.03 -17.81
C LEU A 17 -0.91 -6.53 -17.71
N SER A 18 -2.06 -6.98 -18.25
CA SER A 18 -2.43 -8.40 -18.27
C SER A 18 -1.41 -9.23 -19.06
N LYS A 19 -1.03 -8.77 -20.26
CA LYS A 19 0.01 -9.41 -21.08
C LYS A 19 1.35 -9.49 -20.34
N ALA A 20 1.77 -8.41 -19.70
CA ALA A 20 3.02 -8.38 -18.94
C ALA A 20 3.01 -9.33 -17.73
N LEU A 21 1.88 -9.44 -17.02
CA LEU A 21 1.72 -10.39 -15.92
C LEU A 21 1.77 -11.84 -16.40
N THR A 22 1.11 -12.16 -17.52
CA THR A 22 1.16 -13.50 -18.12
C THR A 22 2.59 -13.89 -18.50
N ALA A 23 3.41 -12.94 -18.98
CA ALA A 23 4.82 -13.14 -19.29
C ALA A 23 5.73 -13.25 -18.04
N ALA A 24 5.24 -12.91 -16.85
CA ALA A 24 6.00 -12.90 -15.60
C ALA A 24 5.32 -13.77 -14.51
N PRO A 25 5.54 -15.10 -14.50
CA PRO A 25 4.82 -16.02 -13.61
C PRO A 25 4.88 -15.65 -12.12
N LYS A 26 6.05 -15.25 -11.62
CA LYS A 26 6.22 -14.80 -10.22
C LYS A 26 5.37 -13.56 -9.90
N ALA A 27 5.36 -12.58 -10.81
CA ALA A 27 4.54 -11.38 -10.67
C ALA A 27 3.04 -11.72 -10.71
N ASN A 28 2.64 -12.65 -11.59
CA ASN A 28 1.24 -13.07 -11.74
C ASN A 28 0.71 -13.75 -10.48
N VAL A 29 1.49 -14.67 -9.89
CA VAL A 29 1.14 -15.30 -8.61
C VAL A 29 0.94 -14.24 -7.53
N GLN A 30 1.89 -13.31 -7.39
CA GLN A 30 1.76 -12.23 -6.41
C GLN A 30 0.56 -11.32 -6.71
N TRP A 31 0.30 -11.00 -7.98
CA TRP A 31 -0.83 -10.18 -8.42
C TRP A 31 -2.17 -10.80 -8.03
N ARG A 32 -2.30 -12.12 -8.20
CA ARG A 32 -3.52 -12.87 -7.81
C ARG A 32 -3.71 -12.92 -6.31
N ASP A 33 -2.63 -12.92 -5.53
CA ASP A 33 -2.67 -12.86 -4.07
C ASP A 33 -2.97 -11.44 -3.53
N LEU A 34 -2.83 -10.40 -4.35
CA LEU A 34 -3.14 -9.04 -3.94
C LEU A 34 -4.63 -8.84 -3.62
N THR A 35 -4.89 -8.06 -2.59
CA THR A 35 -6.23 -7.59 -2.28
C THR A 35 -6.79 -6.73 -3.42
N PRO A 36 -8.12 -6.65 -3.60
CA PRO A 36 -8.73 -5.79 -4.63
C PRO A 36 -8.24 -4.34 -4.60
N ILE A 37 -8.01 -3.81 -3.41
CA ILE A 37 -7.48 -2.45 -3.24
C ILE A 37 -6.02 -2.33 -3.68
N ALA A 38 -5.21 -3.37 -3.50
CA ALA A 38 -3.80 -3.38 -3.95
C ALA A 38 -3.69 -3.44 -5.47
N ARG A 39 -4.52 -4.27 -6.11
CA ARG A 39 -4.65 -4.27 -7.57
C ARG A 39 -5.11 -2.92 -8.11
N ARG A 40 -6.10 -2.30 -7.46
CA ARG A 40 -6.56 -0.94 -7.79
C ARG A 40 -5.43 0.09 -7.74
N ASP A 41 -4.61 0.09 -6.68
CA ASP A 41 -3.52 1.05 -6.54
C ASP A 41 -2.48 0.91 -7.65
N PHE A 42 -2.13 -0.33 -8.03
CA PHE A 42 -1.25 -0.56 -9.18
C PHE A 42 -1.86 -0.06 -10.49
N ILE A 43 -3.14 -0.35 -10.74
CA ILE A 43 -3.83 0.10 -11.96
C ILE A 43 -3.89 1.64 -12.00
N THR A 44 -4.29 2.29 -10.91
CA THR A 44 -4.32 3.76 -10.83
C THR A 44 -2.93 4.37 -10.99
N TRP A 45 -1.90 3.78 -10.38
CA TRP A 45 -0.53 4.26 -10.54
C TRP A 45 -0.05 4.11 -11.98
N ILE A 46 -0.29 2.98 -12.64
CA ILE A 46 0.07 2.77 -14.05
C ILE A 46 -0.67 3.78 -14.94
N ASN A 47 -2.00 3.86 -14.81
CA ASN A 47 -2.86 4.72 -15.64
C ASN A 47 -2.64 6.23 -15.43
N SER A 48 -2.05 6.64 -14.30
CA SER A 48 -1.73 8.07 -14.08
C SER A 48 -0.55 8.58 -14.92
N ALA A 49 0.17 7.69 -15.62
CA ALA A 49 1.21 8.09 -16.56
C ALA A 49 0.57 8.62 -17.85
N LYS A 50 0.69 9.94 -18.09
CA LYS A 50 0.16 10.59 -19.31
C LYS A 50 0.97 10.26 -20.57
N GLN A 51 2.27 9.96 -20.42
CA GLN A 51 3.15 9.57 -21.53
C GLN A 51 3.18 8.05 -21.68
N SER A 52 3.06 7.56 -22.92
CA SER A 52 3.07 6.13 -23.26
C SER A 52 4.35 5.42 -22.79
N GLU A 53 5.50 6.07 -22.96
CA GLU A 53 6.78 5.53 -22.50
C GLU A 53 6.80 5.32 -20.98
N THR A 54 6.33 6.32 -20.22
CA THR A 54 6.24 6.22 -18.76
C THR A 54 5.23 5.17 -18.32
N HIS A 55 4.13 5.00 -19.07
CA HIS A 55 3.15 3.94 -18.82
C HIS A 55 3.80 2.55 -18.95
N GLN A 56 4.53 2.30 -20.03
CA GLN A 56 5.24 1.03 -20.24
C GLN A 56 6.32 0.79 -19.19
N ARG A 57 7.12 1.81 -18.85
CA ARG A 57 8.11 1.72 -17.76
C ARG A 57 7.45 1.34 -16.42
N ARG A 58 6.26 1.86 -16.11
CA ARG A 58 5.52 1.52 -14.88
C ARG A 58 4.99 0.08 -14.89
N ILE A 59 4.57 -0.45 -16.04
CA ILE A 59 4.16 -1.86 -16.16
C ILE A 59 5.34 -2.81 -15.88
N VAL A 60 6.49 -2.57 -16.51
CA VAL A 60 7.72 -3.33 -16.26
C VAL A 60 8.11 -3.24 -14.78
N LYS A 61 8.06 -2.03 -14.22
CA LYS A 61 8.36 -1.81 -12.81
C LYS A 61 7.36 -2.50 -11.89
N ALA A 62 6.07 -2.53 -12.21
CA ALA A 62 5.06 -3.25 -11.46
C ALA A 62 5.36 -4.75 -11.42
N CYS A 63 5.69 -5.36 -12.55
CA CYS A 63 6.06 -6.77 -12.61
C CYS A 63 7.30 -7.08 -11.75
N SER A 64 8.32 -6.21 -11.79
CA SER A 64 9.52 -6.32 -10.93
C SER A 64 9.18 -6.16 -9.44
N MET A 65 8.30 -5.21 -9.08
CA MET A 65 7.84 -5.01 -7.71
C MET A 65 7.07 -6.23 -7.18
N LEU A 66 6.13 -6.75 -7.97
CA LEU A 66 5.34 -7.93 -7.61
C LEU A 66 6.24 -9.16 -7.47
N SER A 67 7.19 -9.35 -8.38
CA SER A 67 8.16 -10.45 -8.31
C SER A 67 9.08 -10.37 -7.08
N SER A 68 9.32 -9.17 -6.55
CA SER A 68 10.06 -8.95 -5.30
C SER A 68 9.17 -8.95 -4.05
N GLY A 69 7.91 -9.38 -4.18
CA GLY A 69 6.95 -9.49 -3.07
C GLY A 69 6.27 -8.18 -2.66
N LYS A 70 6.55 -7.06 -3.34
CA LYS A 70 5.91 -5.78 -3.02
C LYS A 70 4.42 -5.82 -3.40
N ARG A 71 3.59 -5.36 -2.47
CA ARG A 71 2.12 -5.42 -2.59
C ARG A 71 1.48 -4.10 -3.01
N ARG A 72 2.27 -3.03 -3.17
CA ARG A 72 1.82 -1.68 -3.57
C ARG A 72 2.89 -0.97 -4.42
N PRO A 73 2.52 0.00 -5.28
CA PRO A 73 3.48 0.88 -5.94
C PRO A 73 4.21 1.78 -4.95
N CYS A 74 5.48 2.11 -5.22
CA CYS A 74 6.35 2.81 -4.27
C CYS A 74 5.93 4.22 -3.86
N CYS A 75 4.98 4.85 -4.57
CA CYS A 75 4.52 6.22 -4.31
C CYS A 75 3.05 6.31 -3.85
N TYR A 76 2.35 5.18 -3.67
CA TYR A 76 0.94 5.17 -3.26
C TYR A 76 0.81 4.69 -1.82
N THR A 77 1.28 5.50 -0.87
CA THR A 77 1.01 5.28 0.55
C THR A 77 -0.31 5.92 0.92
N ILE A 78 -1.35 5.10 1.08
CA ILE A 78 -2.49 5.48 1.90
C ILE A 78 -2.03 5.35 3.34
N VAL A 79 -1.86 6.46 4.05
CA VAL A 79 -1.73 6.42 5.51
C VAL A 79 -3.04 5.84 6.05
N PRO A 80 -3.03 4.75 6.83
CA PRO A 80 -4.27 4.23 7.42
C PRO A 80 -4.96 5.37 8.17
N MET A 81 -6.23 5.66 7.87
CA MET A 81 -6.91 6.82 8.45
C MET A 81 -6.90 6.79 9.99
N ASN A 82 -6.93 5.58 10.56
CA ASN A 82 -6.84 5.35 11.99
C ASN A 82 -5.45 5.69 12.56
N LEU A 83 -4.39 5.46 11.79
CA LEU A 83 -3.04 5.91 12.16
C LEU A 83 -2.98 7.44 12.16
N TYR A 84 -3.51 8.11 11.14
CA TYR A 84 -3.55 9.59 11.12
C TYR A 84 -4.27 10.17 12.34
N LYS A 85 -5.42 9.59 12.73
CA LYS A 85 -6.14 9.97 13.95
C LYS A 85 -5.32 9.71 15.23
N ALA A 86 -4.68 8.54 15.34
CA ALA A 86 -3.83 8.21 16.48
C ALA A 86 -2.63 9.17 16.60
N LEU A 87 -2.03 9.57 15.48
CA LEU A 87 -0.97 10.56 15.45
C LEU A 87 -1.46 11.96 15.83
N ALA A 88 -2.69 12.34 15.46
CA ALA A 88 -3.26 13.62 15.87
C ALA A 88 -3.37 13.76 17.40
N ALA A 89 -3.55 12.64 18.12
CA ALA A 89 -3.56 12.60 19.58
C ALA A 89 -2.17 12.68 20.24
N SER A 90 -1.07 12.75 19.47
CA SER A 90 0.29 12.89 19.99
C SER A 90 1.13 13.86 19.14
N PRO A 91 1.36 15.09 19.63
CA PRO A 91 2.15 16.09 18.90
C PRO A 91 3.55 15.59 18.52
N ARG A 92 4.22 14.85 19.43
CA ARG A 92 5.54 14.26 19.18
C ARG A 92 5.51 13.20 18.07
N ALA A 93 4.56 12.26 18.13
CA ALA A 93 4.43 11.25 17.08
C ALA A 93 4.09 11.87 15.72
N LYS A 94 3.26 12.92 15.71
CA LYS A 94 2.88 13.66 14.50
C LYS A 94 4.07 14.41 13.90
N ALA A 95 4.90 15.05 14.72
CA ALA A 95 6.13 15.71 14.28
C ALA A 95 7.09 14.67 13.68
N GLN A 96 7.37 13.59 14.40
CA GLN A 96 8.22 12.51 13.90
C GLN A 96 7.72 11.94 12.57
N TRP A 97 6.42 11.72 12.43
CA TRP A 97 5.81 11.25 11.19
C TRP A 97 6.06 12.19 9.99
N ARG A 98 6.06 13.52 10.23
CA ARG A 98 6.40 14.52 9.20
C ARG A 98 7.87 14.44 8.78
N ASP A 99 8.76 14.03 9.68
CA ASP A 99 10.20 13.94 9.44
C ASP A 99 10.65 12.57 8.86
N LEU A 100 9.74 11.60 8.80
CA LEU A 100 9.99 10.33 8.12
C LEU A 100 10.06 10.48 6.60
N THR A 101 10.99 9.75 6.01
CA THR A 101 11.06 9.56 4.56
C THR A 101 9.86 8.77 4.03
N PRO A 102 9.55 8.84 2.73
CA PRO A 102 8.49 8.03 2.13
C PRO A 102 8.69 6.52 2.31
N THR A 103 9.92 6.04 2.47
CA THR A 103 10.22 4.62 2.74
C THR A 103 9.89 4.26 4.18
N GLU A 104 10.28 5.09 5.15
CA GLU A 104 10.00 4.84 6.57
C GLU A 104 8.50 4.88 6.89
N ARG A 105 7.75 5.83 6.28
CA ARG A 105 6.28 5.85 6.38
C ARG A 105 5.65 4.58 5.79
N ARG A 106 6.24 4.04 4.72
CA ARG A 106 5.81 2.78 4.09
C ARG A 106 6.04 1.59 5.01
N ASP A 107 7.17 1.54 5.70
CA ASP A 107 7.50 0.43 6.61
C ASP A 107 6.47 0.35 7.74
N PHE A 108 6.11 1.47 8.36
CA PHE A 108 5.03 1.53 9.35
C PHE A 108 3.67 1.13 8.79
N ALA A 109 3.28 1.68 7.64
CA ALA A 109 1.98 1.38 7.01
C ALA A 109 1.87 -0.10 6.60
N GLY A 110 2.93 -0.65 5.99
CA GLY A 110 3.00 -2.06 5.62
C GLY A 110 2.99 -3.00 6.82
N TRP A 111 3.68 -2.65 7.90
CA TRP A 111 3.63 -3.40 9.15
C TRP A 111 2.22 -3.41 9.75
N ILE A 112 1.55 -2.27 9.82
CA ILE A 112 0.16 -2.19 10.30
C ILE A 112 -0.79 -3.02 9.41
N ASP A 113 -0.68 -2.89 8.09
CA ASP A 113 -1.56 -3.56 7.12
C ASP A 113 -1.30 -5.07 7.00
N SER A 114 -0.10 -5.56 7.36
CA SER A 114 0.18 -7.00 7.37
C SER A 114 -0.60 -7.77 8.44
N ALA A 115 -1.24 -7.07 9.39
CA ALA A 115 -2.10 -7.70 10.38
C ALA A 115 -3.43 -8.15 9.75
N LYS A 116 -3.62 -9.46 9.61
CA LYS A 116 -4.87 -10.05 9.08
C LYS A 116 -6.06 -9.91 10.04
N GLN A 117 -5.79 -9.82 11.35
CA GLN A 117 -6.81 -9.70 12.39
C GLN A 117 -7.01 -8.23 12.79
N SER A 118 -8.27 -7.81 12.95
CA SER A 118 -8.64 -6.42 13.24
C SER A 118 -8.14 -5.94 14.62
N GLU A 119 -8.03 -6.83 15.60
CA GLU A 119 -7.46 -6.53 16.91
C GLU A 119 -5.95 -6.28 16.84
N ILE A 120 -5.22 -7.15 16.14
CA ILE A 120 -3.78 -6.97 15.89
C ILE A 120 -3.54 -5.68 15.10
N HIS A 121 -4.38 -5.37 14.12
CA HIS A 121 -4.30 -4.12 13.35
C HIS A 121 -4.46 -2.89 14.26
N ARG A 122 -5.45 -2.89 15.17
CA ARG A 122 -5.64 -1.82 16.17
C ARG A 122 -4.44 -1.71 17.13
N SER A 123 -3.94 -2.83 17.63
CA SER A 123 -2.76 -2.86 18.51
C SER A 123 -1.52 -2.28 17.82
N ARG A 124 -1.31 -2.59 16.53
CA ARG A 124 -0.18 -2.05 15.75
C ARG A 124 -0.29 -0.55 15.50
N ILE A 125 -1.49 -0.01 15.33
CA ILE A 125 -1.70 1.45 15.23
C ILE A 125 -1.23 2.14 16.52
N GLU A 126 -1.63 1.61 17.67
CA GLU A 126 -1.24 2.19 18.96
C GLU A 126 0.26 2.06 19.21
N LYS A 127 0.84 0.89 18.91
CA LYS A 127 2.29 0.69 18.98
C LYS A 127 3.05 1.63 18.05
N ALA A 128 2.57 1.85 16.83
CA ALA A 128 3.18 2.80 15.91
C ALA A 128 3.17 4.23 16.49
N ARG A 129 2.07 4.66 17.12
CA ARG A 129 1.99 5.96 17.80
C ARG A 129 3.06 6.08 18.89
N VAL A 130 3.21 5.06 19.74
CA VAL A 130 4.21 5.03 20.82
C VAL A 130 5.64 5.03 20.27
N MET A 131 5.94 4.19 19.27
CA MET A 131 7.25 4.14 18.62
C MET A 131 7.64 5.49 18.00
N LEU A 132 6.71 6.12 17.28
CA LEU A 132 6.92 7.43 16.67
C LEU A 132 7.10 8.53 17.72
N ALA A 133 6.35 8.49 18.82
CA ALA A 133 6.55 9.42 19.94
C ALA A 133 7.93 9.27 20.58
N ALA A 134 8.51 8.06 20.53
CA ALA A 134 9.87 7.74 20.99
C ALA A 134 10.96 8.02 19.94
N GLY A 135 10.63 8.61 18.78
CA GLY A 135 11.60 8.94 17.74
C GLY A 135 12.05 7.76 16.88
N LYS A 136 11.39 6.59 16.99
CA LYS A 136 11.69 5.44 16.12
C LYS A 136 11.32 5.79 14.67
N ARG A 137 12.19 5.40 13.74
CA ARG A 137 11.97 5.62 12.29
C ARG A 137 11.43 4.39 11.56
N ARG A 138 11.38 3.23 12.24
CA ARG A 138 10.82 1.96 11.75
C ARG A 138 10.08 1.22 12.87
N PRO A 139 9.06 0.41 12.53
CA PRO A 139 8.35 -0.44 13.48
C PRO A 139 9.20 -1.57 14.05
#